data_AF-A0A852TNT1-F1
#
_entry.id   AF-A0A852TNT1-F1
#
_cell.length_a   1.000
_cell.length_b   1.000
_cell.length_c   1.000
_cell.angle_alpha   90.00
_cell.angle_beta   90.00
_cell.angle_gamma   90.00
#
_symmetry.space_group_name_H-M   'P 1'
#
loop_
_entity.id
_entity.type
_entity.pdbx_description
1 polymer ?
#
loop_
_entity_poly.entity_id
_entity_poly.type
_entity_poly.pdbx_seq_one_letter_code
_entity_poly.pdbx_strand_id
1 'polypeptide(L)' 'MGTLPYPLASDWQRQTIKDYKVYNEKGGVAVRSVFVVNRDGVITYMNTSFKADKKEDYEAVFSELEKLV' A
#
# COMPACT_ATOMS: atom_id res chain seq x y z
N MET A 1 14.30 -1.27 -13.29
CA MET A 1 14.03 -0.58 -12.01
C MET A 1 14.99 -1.11 -10.95
N GLY A 2 16.18 -0.52 -10.80
CA GLY A 2 17.25 -1.09 -9.96
C GLY A 2 17.81 -0.14 -8.89
N THR A 3 17.14 0.96 -8.59
CA THR A 3 17.68 2.06 -7.76
C THR A 3 16.84 2.39 -6.53
N LEU A 4 15.80 1.60 -6.24
CA LEU A 4 14.94 1.85 -5.08
C LEU A 4 15.60 1.32 -3.79
N PRO A 5 15.60 2.09 -2.69
CA PRO A 5 16.27 1.71 -1.44
C PRO A 5 15.43 0.73 -0.58
N TYR A 6 14.53 -0.04 -1.19
CA TYR A 6 13.62 -0.95 -0.50
C TYR A 6 13.26 -2.16 -1.40
N PRO A 7 12.89 -3.31 -0.79
CA PRO A 7 12.57 -4.51 -1.54
C PRO A 7 11.29 -4.35 -2.37
N LEU A 8 11.27 -5.01 -3.53
CA LEU A 8 10.08 -5.15 -4.36
C LEU A 8 9.54 -6.57 -4.22
N ALA A 9 8.31 -6.70 -3.73
CA ALA A 9 7.62 -7.98 -3.61
C ALA A 9 6.83 -8.29 -4.88
N SER A 10 6.84 -9.55 -5.30
CA SER A 10 6.03 -10.06 -6.42
C SER A 10 4.91 -10.96 -5.89
N ASP A 11 3.67 -10.65 -6.25
CA ASP A 11 2.48 -11.44 -5.87
C ASP A 11 1.95 -12.22 -7.09
N TRP A 12 2.70 -13.23 -7.53
CA TRP A 12 2.37 -14.01 -8.73
C TRP A 12 1.02 -14.73 -8.62
N GLN A 13 0.67 -15.20 -7.42
CA GLN A 13 -0.58 -15.93 -7.17
C GLN A 13 -1.76 -14.99 -6.91
N ARG A 14 -1.52 -13.66 -6.85
CA ARG A 14 -2.52 -12.64 -6.52
C ARG A 14 -3.15 -12.89 -5.15
N GLN A 15 -2.45 -13.58 -4.26
CA GLN A 15 -2.96 -13.95 -2.95
C GLN A 15 -2.99 -12.73 -2.06
N THR A 16 -1.87 -12.01 -1.96
CA THR A 16 -1.74 -10.80 -1.15
C THR A 16 -2.76 -9.74 -1.57
N ILE A 17 -2.90 -9.48 -2.87
CA ILE A 17 -3.81 -8.42 -3.35
C ILE A 17 -5.29 -8.78 -3.15
N LYS A 18 -5.63 -10.08 -3.06
CA LYS A 18 -6.97 -10.56 -2.69
C LYS A 18 -7.20 -10.47 -1.18
N ASP A 19 -6.23 -10.88 -0.37
CA ASP A 19 -6.31 -10.82 1.09
C ASP A 19 -6.45 -9.38 1.59
N TYR A 20 -5.73 -8.45 0.96
CA TYR A 20 -5.85 -7.01 1.20
C TYR A 20 -7.07 -6.37 0.50
N LYS A 21 -7.90 -7.16 -0.20
CA LYS A 21 -9.14 -6.73 -0.87
C LYS A 21 -8.96 -5.59 -1.88
N VAL A 22 -7.81 -5.56 -2.56
CA VAL A 22 -7.44 -4.54 -3.58
C VAL A 22 -7.27 -5.13 -4.98
N TYR A 23 -7.73 -6.36 -5.20
CA TYR A 23 -7.69 -6.99 -6.50
C TYR A 23 -8.67 -6.34 -7.48
N ASN A 24 -8.17 -5.85 -8.61
CA ASN A 24 -8.99 -5.40 -9.73
C ASN A 24 -9.25 -6.56 -10.69
N GLU A 25 -10.44 -7.17 -10.59
CA GLU A 25 -10.89 -8.30 -11.43
C GLU A 25 -10.76 -8.02 -12.94
N LYS A 26 -11.02 -6.78 -13.38
CA LYS A 26 -10.94 -6.43 -14.81
C LYS A 26 -9.50 -6.31 -15.30
N GLY A 27 -8.61 -5.80 -14.45
CA GLY A 27 -7.21 -5.56 -14.79
C GLY A 27 -6.27 -6.72 -14.45
N GLY A 28 -6.70 -7.66 -13.60
CA GLY A 28 -5.86 -8.75 -13.10
C GLY A 28 -4.71 -8.29 -12.20
N VAL A 29 -4.76 -7.05 -11.69
CA VAL A 29 -3.69 -6.38 -10.93
C VAL A 29 -4.25 -5.72 -9.67
N ALA A 30 -3.37 -5.29 -8.76
CA ALA A 30 -3.78 -4.48 -7.63
C ALA A 30 -4.28 -3.09 -8.07
N VAL A 31 -5.31 -2.59 -7.40
CA VAL A 31 -5.59 -1.15 -7.37
C VAL A 31 -4.46 -0.46 -6.60
N ARG A 32 -4.02 0.72 -7.06
CA ARG A 32 -2.97 1.50 -6.39
C ARG A 32 -3.44 1.85 -4.98
N SER A 33 -2.80 1.23 -4.00
CA SER A 33 -3.22 1.27 -2.60
C SER A 33 -2.00 1.39 -1.70
N VAL A 34 -2.17 2.02 -0.54
CA VAL A 34 -1.13 2.15 0.49
C VAL A 34 -1.72 1.74 1.82
N PHE A 35 -0.93 0.97 2.57
CA PHE A 35 -1.26 0.47 3.91
C PHE A 35 -0.10 0.82 4.85
N VAL A 36 -0.43 1.24 6.07
CA VAL A 36 0.53 1.37 7.16
C VAL A 36 0.25 0.26 8.16
N VAL A 37 1.27 -0.54 8.45
CA VAL A 37 1.21 -1.66 9.38
C VAL A 37 2.17 -1.38 10.53
N ASN A 38 1.68 -1.44 11.76
CA ASN A 38 2.51 -1.22 12.94
C ASN A 38 3.35 -2.47 13.31
N ARG A 39 4.16 -2.37 14.37
CA ARG A 39 5.04 -3.48 14.82
C ARG A 39 4.28 -4.71 15.31
N ASP A 40 3.04 -4.55 15.74
CA ASP A 40 2.16 -5.65 16.16
C ASP A 40 1.46 -6.33 14.98
N GLY A 41 1.72 -5.89 13.74
CA GLY A 41 1.09 -6.42 12.54
C GLY A 41 -0.32 -5.87 12.27
N VAL A 42 -0.74 -4.82 12.97
CA VAL A 42 -2.05 -4.19 12.81
C VAL A 42 -1.99 -3.11 11.74
N ILE A 43 -2.94 -3.11 10.82
CA ILE A 43 -3.13 -2.03 9.83
C ILE A 43 -3.71 -0.82 10.56
N THR A 44 -2.94 0.26 10.66
CA THR A 44 -3.39 1.52 11.32
C THR A 44 -3.91 2.55 10.32
N TYR A 45 -3.54 2.41 9.05
CA TYR A 45 -4.08 3.21 7.94
C TYR A 45 -4.18 2.42 6.65
N MET A 46 -5.21 2.74 5.87
CA MET A 46 -5.48 2.15 4.55
C MET A 46 -6.03 3.22 3.61
N ASN A 47 -5.44 3.35 2.43
CA ASN A 47 -5.99 4.10 1.30
C ASN A 47 -5.97 3.21 0.05
N THR A 48 -7.14 2.73 -0.37
CA THR A 48 -7.31 1.84 -1.54
C THR A 48 -7.58 2.60 -2.84
N SER A 49 -7.50 3.93 -2.81
CA SER A 49 -7.76 4.83 -3.94
C SER A 49 -6.63 5.84 -4.10
N PHE A 50 -5.39 5.39 -3.82
CA PHE A 50 -4.24 6.27 -3.73
C PHE A 50 -3.90 6.91 -5.08
N LYS A 51 -3.71 8.23 -5.09
CA LYS A 51 -3.40 9.05 -6.25
C LYS A 51 -2.01 9.63 -6.13
N ALA A 52 -1.07 9.15 -6.94
CA ALA A 52 0.33 9.57 -6.87
C ALA A 52 0.59 11.00 -7.38
N ASP A 53 -0.40 11.60 -8.03
CA ASP A 53 -0.42 13.00 -8.41
C ASP A 53 -1.00 13.92 -7.31
N LYS A 54 -1.50 13.35 -6.20
CA LYS A 54 -2.04 14.10 -5.07
C LYS A 54 -1.09 14.09 -3.88
N LYS A 55 -0.64 15.27 -3.46
CA LYS A 55 0.28 15.43 -2.33
C LYS A 55 -0.38 14.99 -1.02
N GLU A 56 -1.67 15.25 -0.87
CA GLU A 56 -2.44 14.99 0.34
C GLU A 56 -2.49 13.50 0.68
N ASP A 57 -2.50 12.64 -0.34
CA ASP A 57 -2.48 11.19 -0.16
C ASP A 57 -1.16 10.71 0.46
N TYR A 58 -0.03 11.37 0.14
CA TYR A 58 1.26 11.11 0.77
C TYR A 58 1.32 11.68 2.19
N GLU A 59 0.85 12.91 2.39
CA GLU A 59 0.83 13.56 3.71
C GLU A 59 0.03 12.76 4.72
N ALA A 60 -1.11 12.18 4.31
CA ALA A 60 -1.91 11.31 5.17
C ALA A 60 -1.13 10.05 5.62
N VAL A 61 -0.33 9.45 4.73
CA VAL A 61 0.52 8.30 5.06
C VAL A 61 1.61 8.70 6.06
N PHE A 62 2.29 9.83 5.81
CA PHE A 62 3.34 10.30 6.72
C PHE A 62 2.80 10.71 8.08
N SER A 63 1.66 11.38 8.13
CA SER A 63 0.99 11.74 9.38
C SER A 63 0.61 10.50 10.20
N GLU A 64 0.23 9.40 9.55
CA GLU A 64 0.00 8.15 10.28
C GLU A 64 1.31 7.55 10.81
N LEU A 65 2.36 7.51 9.98
CA LEU A 65 3.66 6.98 10.38
C LEU A 65 4.26 7.73 11.57
N GLU A 66 4.10 9.06 11.63
CA GLU A 66 4.55 9.89 12.76
C GLU A 66 3.92 9.50 14.11
N LYS A 67 2.71 8.93 14.11
CA LYS A 67 2.04 8.46 15.34
C LYS A 67 2.62 7.14 15.87
N LEU A 68 3.42 6.43 15.06
CA LEU A 68 3.99 5.12 15.39
C LEU A 68 5.46 5.21 15.86
N VAL A 69 6.01 6.42 15.93
CA VAL A 69 7.38 6.72 16.38
C VAL A 69 7.44 6.89 17.89
#